data_AF-A0A645CS76-F1
#
_entry.id   AF-A0A645CS76-F1
#
_cell.length_a   1.000
_cell.length_b   1.000
_cell.length_c   1.000
_cell.angle_alpha   90.00
_cell.angle_beta   90.00
_cell.angle_gamma   90.00
#
_symmetry.space_group_name_H-M   'P 1'
#
loop_
_entity.id
_entity.type
_entity.pdbx_description
1 polymer ?
#
loop_
_entity_poly.entity_id
_entity_poly.type
_entity_poly.pdbx_seq_one_letter_code
_entity_poly.pdbx_strand_id
1 'polypeptide(L)' 'MVTVNTAIPIGAFVKHSIFGIGKVLETNIVNGNEKAEIDFGEKGVKSLLLKFAKLEVME' A
#
# COMPACT_ATOMS: atom_id res chain seq x y z
N MET A 1 12.57 -10.58 12.55
CA MET A 1 13.02 -9.35 11.88
C MET A 1 11.88 -8.92 10.99
N VAL A 2 11.29 -7.74 11.22
CA VAL A 2 10.22 -7.22 10.37
C VAL A 2 10.88 -6.71 9.10
N THR A 3 10.69 -7.43 7.99
CA THR A 3 11.24 -7.03 6.69
C THR A 3 10.44 -5.82 6.22
N VAL A 4 11.00 -4.62 6.43
CA VAL A 4 10.41 -3.37 5.97
C VAL A 4 10.55 -3.34 4.44
N ASN A 5 9.43 -3.28 3.72
CA ASN A 5 9.49 -3.00 2.29
C ASN A 5 9.86 -1.53 2.13
N THR A 6 11.10 -1.27 1.70
CA THR A 6 11.63 0.10 1.53
C THR A 6 10.97 0.84 0.36
N ALA A 7 10.31 0.13 -0.56
CA ALA A 7 9.68 0.74 -1.72
C ALA A 7 8.34 1.40 -1.36
N ILE A 8 7.58 0.84 -0.41
CA ILE A 8 6.31 1.42 0.07
C ILE A 8 6.38 1.61 1.59
N PRO A 9 6.93 2.76 2.05
CA PRO A 9 7.01 3.03 3.47
C PRO A 9 5.63 3.32 4.06
N ILE A 10 5.43 2.89 5.32
CA ILE A 10 4.26 3.27 6.10
C ILE A 10 4.20 4.79 6.21
N GLY A 11 3.01 5.37 5.98
CA GLY A 11 2.78 6.81 5.96
C GLY A 11 2.99 7.47 4.60
N ALA A 12 3.58 6.78 3.63
CA ALA A 12 3.72 7.30 2.26
C ALA A 12 2.36 7.47 1.58
N PHE A 13 2.29 8.43 0.66
CA PHE A 13 1.17 8.56 -0.25
C PHE A 13 1.42 7.74 -1.52
N VAL A 14 0.40 7.02 -1.96
CA VAL A 14 0.45 6.21 -3.17
C VAL A 14 -0.76 6.50 -4.04
N LYS A 15 -0.59 6.36 -5.35
CA LYS A 15 -1.68 6.50 -6.32
C LYS A 15 -2.01 5.14 -6.92
N HIS A 16 -3.29 4.81 -6.88
CA HIS A 16 -3.87 3.63 -7.52
C HIS A 16 -4.82 4.08 -8.64
N SER A 17 -4.83 3.38 -9.77
CA SER A 17 -5.63 3.76 -10.95
C SER A 17 -7.15 3.76 -10.70
N ILE A 18 -7.64 2.90 -9.80
CA ILE A 18 -9.08 2.76 -9.49
C ILE A 18 -9.48 3.59 -8.26
N PHE A 19 -8.62 3.67 -7.26
CA PHE A 19 -8.96 4.23 -5.94
C PHE A 19 -8.46 5.66 -5.76
N GLY A 20 -7.58 6.13 -6.64
CA GLY A 20 -6.96 7.45 -6.53
C GLY A 20 -5.79 7.44 -5.55
N ILE A 21 -5.61 8.56 -4.86
CA ILE A 21 -4.51 8.76 -3.91
C ILE A 21 -4.92 8.21 -2.55
N GLY A 22 -4.03 7.46 -1.90
CA GLY A 22 -4.24 6.94 -0.56
C GLY A 22 -2.97 6.96 0.28
N LYS A 23 -3.13 6.87 1.59
CA LYS A 23 -2.04 6.83 2.56
C LYS A 23 -1.81 5.41 3.05
N VAL A 24 -0.56 4.94 2.99
CA VAL A 24 -0.17 3.62 3.48
C VAL A 24 -0.28 3.61 5.01
N LEU A 25 -1.10 2.73 5.55
CA LEU A 25 -1.27 2.53 6.99
C LEU A 25 -0.35 1.43 7.52
N GLU A 26 -0.22 0.34 6.76
CA GLU A 26 0.55 -0.83 7.16
C GLU A 26 1.03 -1.63 5.95
N THR A 27 2.15 -2.33 6.10
CA THR A 27 2.67 -3.29 5.12
C THR A 27 3.04 -4.60 5.81
N ASN A 28 2.60 -5.73 5.26
CA ASN A 28 2.81 -7.06 5.81
C ASN A 28 3.14 -8.08 4.71
N ILE A 29 3.80 -9.17 5.07
CA ILE A 29 4.03 -10.31 4.17
C ILE A 29 3.08 -11.44 4.58
N VAL A 30 2.20 -11.84 3.67
CA VAL A 30 1.24 -12.94 3.86
C VAL A 30 1.51 -14.02 2.83
N ASN A 31 1.88 -15.23 3.28
CA ASN A 31 2.22 -16.36 2.42
C ASN A 31 3.27 -16.01 1.34
N GLY A 32 4.28 -15.22 1.71
CA GLY A 32 5.33 -14.76 0.80
C GLY A 32 4.92 -13.65 -0.18
N ASN A 33 3.69 -13.12 -0.08
CA ASN A 33 3.23 -11.99 -0.87
C ASN A 33 3.13 -10.75 0.00
N GLU A 34 3.57 -9.62 -0.55
CA GLU A 34 3.50 -8.34 0.14
C GLU A 34 2.10 -7.74 0.00
N LYS A 35 1.51 -7.37 1.12
CA LYS A 35 0.20 -6.74 1.25
C LYS A 35 0.39 -5.37 1.91
N ALA A 36 -0.34 -4.36 1.44
CA ALA A 36 -0.46 -3.07 2.12
C ALA A 36 -1.92 -2.79 2.49
N GLU A 37 -2.13 -2.15 3.64
CA GLU A 37 -3.38 -1.48 3.98
C GLU A 37 -3.23 0.00 3.69
N ILE A 38 -4.12 0.52 2.85
CA ILE A 38 -4.05 1.89 2.34
C ILE A 38 -5.41 2.56 2.55
N ASP A 39 -5.40 3.74 3.17
CA ASP A 39 -6.58 4.59 3.32
C ASP A 39 -6.73 5.51 2.11
N PHE A 40 -7.80 5.33 1.34
CA PHE A 40 -8.15 6.14 0.18
C PHE A 40 -9.22 7.20 0.51
N GLY A 41 -9.35 7.60 1.78
CA GLY A 41 -10.29 8.62 2.23
C GLY A 41 -11.74 8.16 2.06
N GLU A 42 -12.50 8.82 1.18
CA GLU A 42 -13.91 8.49 0.94
C GLU A 42 -14.13 7.05 0.44
N LYS A 43 -13.13 6.43 -0.19
CA LYS A 43 -13.21 5.02 -0.64
C LYS A 43 -12.92 4.02 0.49
N GLY A 44 -12.49 4.51 1.66
CA GLY A 44 -12.12 3.76 2.85
C GLY A 44 -10.79 3.03 2.73
N VAL A 45 -10.51 2.22 3.76
CA VAL A 45 -9.30 1.41 3.83
C VAL A 45 -9.41 0.19 2.91
N LYS A 46 -8.38 -0.05 2.10
CA LYS A 46 -8.27 -1.21 1.21
C LYS A 46 -7.01 -2.00 1.52
N SER A 47 -7.17 -3.32 1.53
CA SER A 47 -6.07 -4.29 1.54
C SER A 47 -5.69 -4.65 0.10
N LEU A 48 -4.45 -4.35 -0.30
CA LEU A 48 -3.97 -4.61 -1.66
C LEU A 48 -2.70 -5.46 -1.64
N LEU A 49 -2.63 -6.45 -2.53
CA LEU A 49 -1.39 -7.19 -2.80
C LEU A 49 -0.51 -6.37 -3.72
N LEU A 50 0.68 -5.96 -3.24
CA LEU A 50 1.55 -5.00 -3.92
C LEU A 50 1.96 -5.47 -5.33
N LYS A 51 2.21 -6.77 -5.50
CA LYS A 51 2.55 -7.39 -6.79
C LYS A 51 1.52 -7.14 -7.90
N PHE A 52 0.25 -6.96 -7.54
CA PHE A 52 -0.86 -6.77 -8.48
C PHE A 52 -1.40 -5.35 -8.50
N ALA A 53 -1.16 -4.57 -7.44
CA ALA A 53 -1.77 -3.26 -7.25
C ALA A 53 -1.20 -2.17 -8.16
N LYS A 54 0.02 -2.34 -8.71
CA LYS A 54 0.67 -1.35 -9.60
C LYS A 54 0.56 0.08 -9.05
N LEU A 55 0.94 0.25 -7.79
CA LEU A 55 0.90 1.54 -7.10
C LEU A 55 2.04 2.44 -7.56
N GLU A 56 1.77 3.73 -7.67
CA GLU A 56 2.78 4.77 -7.88
C GLU A 56 3.03 5.48 -6.55
N VAL A 57 4.26 5.42 -6.05
CA VAL A 57 4.64 6.04 -4.77
C VAL A 57 4.91 7.52 -5.01
N MET A 58 4.34 8.37 -4.17
CA MET A 58 4.49 9.82 -4.23
C MET A 58 5.50 10.25 -3.14
N GLU A 59 6.51 11.04 -3.53
CA GLU A 59 7.45 11.70 -2.59
C GLU A 59 6.81 12.88 -1.87
#